data_AF-U2CKG5-F1
#
_entry.id   AF-U2CKG5-F1
#
_cell.length_a   1.000
_cell.length_b   1.000
_cell.length_c   1.000
_cell.angle_alpha   90.00
_cell.angle_beta   90.00
_cell.angle_gamma   90.00
#
_symmetry.space_group_name_H-M   'P 1'
#
loop_
_entity.id
_entity.type
_entity.pdbx_description
1 polymer ?
#
loop_
_entity_poly.entity_id
_entity_poly.type
_entity_poly.pdbx_seq_one_letter_code
_entity_poly.pdbx_strand_id
1 'polypeptide(L)'
;MKNKKVIFTLAFFILISAISFLGLEKAGSKNTVVTKKQDTETDEHKFIEAASVSLSEKTEKIAETPSDNASNKEKGNENTSEGTGKGQSKAQSIAANSITHNNESNIGTEYALSPEIKELYPGEQQLFSVYSHKTGETDMALPFKWTVEGDTGKITESNNNKAYFIADKPGTCNVVASYNGKKYIAKVNVKIKTCQVNITVQGNGKVIKYPNKSAYEYGETVTLTAVPDSGYGLFSWVFQKPFHSEKGEQIQIKFEENTDIIVNFSHVVSFSDKIFESKIRKIIDKPTGQIVAHDVHTINSLDLEGSNITNLEGLQYFLSLEGMNLRNNNINYVPNLSSLKLLSTADLSNNKIENLSSLANLKSIKFLYLNRNKIRDISPLKNLSTLEALHLGGNEITDYSPVSGYYSKLKSKDFAIP
;
A
#
# COMPACT_ATOMS: atom_id res chain seq x y z
N MET A 1 -6.59 65.90 -3.16
CA MET A 1 -6.96 65.06 -2.00
C MET A 1 -7.87 63.93 -2.46
N LYS A 2 -7.38 62.67 -2.35
CA LYS A 2 -8.06 61.35 -2.23
C LYS A 2 -9.24 61.07 -3.19
N ASN A 3 -9.16 60.23 -4.24
CA ASN A 3 -8.77 58.81 -4.35
C ASN A 3 -9.47 57.86 -3.35
N LYS A 4 -10.59 57.26 -3.79
CA LYS A 4 -11.21 56.00 -3.32
C LYS A 4 -11.88 55.33 -4.53
N LYS A 5 -11.17 54.48 -5.28
CA LYS A 5 -11.18 53.01 -5.21
C LYS A 5 -12.58 52.39 -5.08
N VAL A 6 -13.12 52.00 -6.23
CA VAL A 6 -14.10 50.92 -6.39
C VAL A 6 -13.30 49.62 -6.44
N ILE A 7 -13.47 48.76 -5.44
CA ILE A 7 -12.96 47.38 -5.42
C ILE A 7 -14.18 46.51 -5.17
N PHE A 8 -14.60 45.74 -6.18
CA PHE A 8 -15.52 44.62 -6.02
C PHE A 8 -14.88 43.38 -6.66
N THR A 9 -14.37 42.52 -5.77
CA THR A 9 -14.38 41.06 -5.84
C THR A 9 -13.61 40.37 -6.98
N LEU A 10 -12.29 40.35 -6.88
CA LEU A 10 -11.43 39.29 -7.41
C LEU A 10 -10.93 38.46 -6.22
N ALA A 11 -11.74 37.52 -5.75
CA ALA A 11 -11.39 36.62 -4.65
C ALA A 11 -12.12 35.29 -4.84
N PHE A 12 -11.59 34.42 -5.71
CA PHE A 12 -11.94 32.99 -5.71
C PHE A 12 -10.82 32.06 -6.19
N PHE A 13 -9.57 32.53 -6.20
CA PHE A 13 -8.40 31.68 -6.42
C PHE A 13 -7.41 31.99 -5.30
N ILE A 14 -7.37 31.13 -4.27
CA ILE A 14 -6.26 30.76 -3.36
C ILE A 14 -6.87 30.08 -2.13
N LEU A 15 -6.81 28.74 -2.12
CA LEU A 15 -6.74 27.75 -1.02
C LEU A 15 -7.29 26.45 -1.64
N ILE A 16 -6.50 25.42 -1.93
CA ILE A 16 -5.98 24.45 -0.95
C ILE A 16 -4.77 23.76 -1.61
N SER A 17 -3.58 23.91 -1.02
CA SER A 17 -2.48 22.96 -1.21
C SER A 17 -1.55 23.03 0.00
N ALA A 18 -1.79 22.21 1.01
CA ALA A 18 -0.78 21.85 2.00
C ALA A 18 -1.16 20.49 2.56
N ILE A 19 -0.49 19.45 2.08
CA ILE A 19 0.09 18.32 2.83
C ILE A 19 0.90 17.55 1.79
N SER A 20 2.21 17.75 1.78
CA SER A 20 3.22 16.80 1.28
C SER A 20 4.61 17.27 1.73
N PHE A 21 5.10 16.58 2.76
CA PHE A 21 6.50 16.21 3.00
C PHE A 21 7.59 17.31 3.06
N LEU A 22 8.02 17.57 4.31
CA LEU A 22 9.37 18.04 4.64
C LEU A 22 10.39 16.93 4.35
N GLY A 23 11.29 17.19 3.41
CA GLY A 23 12.53 16.47 3.20
C GLY A 23 13.67 17.47 3.07
N LEU A 24 14.54 17.50 4.07
CA LEU A 24 15.72 18.35 4.17
C LEU A 24 16.77 17.96 3.11
N GLU A 25 17.36 18.92 2.40
CA GLU A 25 18.80 18.86 2.08
C GLU A 25 19.43 20.26 1.93
N LYS A 26 20.63 20.40 2.49
CA LYS A 26 21.39 21.64 2.71
C LYS A 26 22.23 22.04 1.50
N ALA A 27 22.24 23.34 1.21
CA ALA A 27 23.42 24.14 0.83
C ALA A 27 23.02 25.60 1.08
N GLY A 28 23.72 26.49 1.78
CA GLY A 28 25.14 26.65 2.06
C GLY A 28 25.46 28.12 1.80
N SER A 29 25.25 29.02 2.77
CA SER A 29 25.90 30.34 2.77
C SER A 29 25.94 30.95 4.16
N LYS A 30 27.12 31.49 4.49
CA LYS A 30 27.55 32.02 5.79
C LYS A 30 27.00 33.44 5.98
N ASN A 31 26.49 33.74 7.17
CA ASN A 31 26.95 34.90 7.95
C ASN A 31 26.45 34.84 9.40
N THR A 32 27.43 34.92 10.29
CA THR A 32 27.39 35.05 11.76
C THR A 32 26.77 36.41 12.13
N VAL A 33 25.99 36.57 13.21
CA VAL A 33 26.45 36.96 14.56
C VAL A 33 25.26 37.00 15.56
N VAL A 34 25.37 36.15 16.60
CA VAL A 34 25.15 36.38 18.06
C VAL A 34 23.72 36.45 18.67
N THR A 35 23.36 35.27 19.23
CA THR A 35 22.78 34.91 20.55
C THR A 35 21.54 35.58 21.14
N LYS A 36 20.55 34.72 21.47
CA LYS A 36 20.16 34.46 22.87
C LYS A 36 19.57 33.04 23.01
N LYS A 37 20.09 32.29 23.98
CA LYS A 37 19.59 30.99 24.46
C LYS A 37 18.20 31.16 25.07
N GLN A 38 17.29 30.22 24.80
CA GLN A 38 16.36 29.73 25.81
C GLN A 38 15.93 28.30 25.46
N ASP A 39 16.15 27.41 26.43
CA ASP A 39 15.80 25.99 26.41
C ASP A 39 14.27 25.80 26.39
N THR A 40 13.79 24.78 25.67
CA THR A 40 12.78 23.83 26.17
C THR A 40 12.60 22.67 25.17
N GLU A 41 12.88 21.48 25.66
CA GLU A 41 12.58 20.14 25.19
C GLU A 41 11.16 19.77 25.65
N THR A 42 10.26 19.29 24.75
CA THR A 42 9.29 18.18 24.95
C THR A 42 8.18 18.09 23.88
N ASP A 43 7.89 16.83 23.49
CA ASP A 43 6.58 16.25 23.12
C ASP A 43 5.90 16.60 21.78
N GLU A 44 6.40 16.01 20.69
CA GLU A 44 5.59 15.60 19.54
C GLU A 44 5.20 14.12 19.70
N HIS A 45 4.02 13.81 20.25
CA HIS A 45 3.27 12.56 20.01
C HIS A 45 1.90 12.61 20.72
N LYS A 46 0.94 13.29 20.10
CA LYS A 46 -0.51 13.15 20.36
C LYS A 46 -1.22 13.92 19.26
N PHE A 47 -1.70 13.23 18.22
CA PHE A 47 -2.86 13.63 17.39
C PHE A 47 -2.98 12.74 16.12
N ILE A 48 -3.11 11.41 16.26
CA ILE A 48 -3.81 10.57 15.27
C ILE A 48 -4.46 9.39 16.01
N GLU A 49 -5.59 9.64 16.69
CA GLU A 49 -6.46 8.57 17.18
C GLU A 49 -7.91 9.10 17.22
N ALA A 50 -8.49 9.30 16.04
CA ALA A 50 -9.90 9.65 15.88
C ALA A 50 -10.40 9.33 14.46
N ALA A 51 -10.34 8.05 14.05
CA ALA A 51 -11.00 7.63 12.79
C ALA A 51 -11.34 6.12 12.70
N SER A 52 -11.44 5.38 13.82
CA SER A 52 -11.72 3.93 13.75
C SER A 52 -12.63 3.40 14.86
N VAL A 53 -13.67 4.15 15.22
CA VAL A 53 -14.80 3.61 16.01
C VAL A 53 -16.12 4.09 15.41
N SER A 54 -16.57 3.39 14.37
CA SER A 54 -17.98 3.37 13.95
C SER A 54 -18.14 2.22 12.98
N LEU A 55 -18.47 1.03 13.49
CA LEU A 55 -19.19 -0.06 12.80
C LEU A 55 -19.08 -1.37 13.61
N SER A 56 -19.77 -1.46 14.75
CA SER A 56 -20.24 -2.75 15.28
C SER A 56 -21.25 -2.55 16.42
N GLU A 57 -22.43 -2.01 16.12
CA GLU A 57 -23.59 -2.15 17.01
C GLU A 57 -24.82 -2.50 16.17
N LYS A 58 -25.08 -3.80 16.03
CA LYS A 58 -26.44 -4.35 15.84
C LYS A 58 -26.39 -5.86 16.01
N THR A 59 -26.77 -6.35 17.19
CA THR A 59 -27.89 -7.29 17.41
C THR A 59 -27.86 -7.77 18.85
N GLU A 60 -28.93 -7.51 19.60
CA GLU A 60 -29.21 -8.18 20.88
C GLU A 60 -30.72 -8.48 21.00
N LYS A 61 -30.99 -9.58 21.73
CA LYS A 61 -32.26 -10.14 22.24
C LYS A 61 -33.06 -11.02 21.27
N ILE A 62 -33.45 -12.24 21.67
CA ILE A 62 -34.34 -12.56 22.82
C ILE A 62 -33.91 -13.85 23.60
N ALA A 63 -34.27 -13.88 24.90
CA ALA A 63 -34.12 -14.93 25.94
C ALA A 63 -35.07 -16.15 25.73
N GLU A 64 -35.04 -17.31 26.42
CA GLU A 64 -35.08 -17.60 27.87
C GLU A 64 -34.72 -19.09 28.20
N THR A 65 -33.92 -19.29 29.27
CA THR A 65 -34.01 -20.22 30.45
C THR A 65 -34.27 -21.77 30.34
N PRO A 66 -34.19 -22.58 31.43
CA PRO A 66 -32.97 -23.07 32.11
C PRO A 66 -33.00 -24.59 32.46
N SER A 67 -31.90 -25.15 33.01
CA SER A 67 -31.95 -26.44 33.75
C SER A 67 -30.75 -26.63 34.69
N ASP A 68 -31.08 -26.93 35.94
CA ASP A 68 -30.23 -27.21 37.11
C ASP A 68 -29.53 -28.58 37.06
N ASN A 69 -28.32 -28.69 37.67
CA ASN A 69 -28.09 -29.52 38.86
C ASN A 69 -26.59 -29.66 39.27
N ALA A 70 -26.29 -29.10 40.43
CA ALA A 70 -25.68 -29.71 41.62
C ALA A 70 -24.39 -30.59 41.59
N SER A 71 -23.42 -30.09 42.39
CA SER A 71 -22.73 -30.78 43.51
C SER A 71 -21.44 -31.60 43.30
N ASN A 72 -20.31 -31.06 43.79
CA ASN A 72 -19.55 -31.47 45.01
C ASN A 72 -18.15 -30.80 44.99
N LYS A 73 -17.77 -29.95 45.96
CA LYS A 73 -17.03 -30.24 47.23
C LYS A 73 -15.78 -31.12 47.00
N GLU A 74 -14.56 -30.83 47.49
CA GLU A 74 -14.12 -30.02 48.64
C GLU A 74 -12.58 -29.76 48.56
N LYS A 75 -12.15 -28.60 49.10
CA LYS A 75 -10.93 -28.27 49.90
C LYS A 75 -9.69 -29.18 49.79
N GLY A 76 -8.44 -28.71 49.74
CA GLY A 76 -7.81 -27.42 50.03
C GLY A 76 -6.35 -27.69 50.46
N ASN A 77 -5.42 -26.77 50.19
CA ASN A 77 -4.62 -26.07 51.22
C ASN A 77 -3.45 -25.31 50.56
N GLU A 78 -3.22 -24.11 51.08
CA GLU A 78 -2.24 -23.12 50.67
C GLU A 78 -0.83 -23.48 51.15
N ASN A 79 0.20 -22.99 50.44
CA ASN A 79 1.24 -22.20 51.07
C ASN A 79 2.06 -21.42 50.04
N THR A 80 2.06 -20.11 50.24
CA THR A 80 2.90 -19.09 49.62
C THR A 80 4.24 -18.99 50.35
N SER A 81 5.33 -18.73 49.62
CA SER A 81 6.39 -17.83 50.10
C SER A 81 7.22 -17.30 48.92
N GLU A 82 7.68 -16.07 49.12
CA GLU A 82 8.20 -15.09 48.17
C GLU A 82 9.66 -15.34 47.73
N GLY A 83 10.04 -14.71 46.61
CA GLY A 83 11.18 -13.80 46.66
C GLY A 83 12.45 -14.14 45.87
N THR A 84 12.71 -13.30 44.85
CA THR A 84 14.02 -12.80 44.38
C THR A 84 14.77 -13.53 43.24
N GLY A 85 14.55 -13.03 42.02
CA GLY A 85 15.56 -12.45 41.13
C GLY A 85 16.87 -13.20 40.81
N LYS A 86 16.98 -13.70 39.57
CA LYS A 86 18.00 -13.33 38.57
C LYS A 86 17.72 -14.03 37.25
N GLY A 87 17.84 -13.31 36.14
CA GLY A 87 17.57 -13.80 34.80
C GLY A 87 18.43 -15.02 34.45
N GLN A 88 17.76 -16.15 34.21
CA GLN A 88 18.30 -17.31 33.53
C GLN A 88 17.46 -17.55 32.28
N SER A 89 18.12 -17.78 31.15
CA SER A 89 17.49 -18.23 29.91
C SER A 89 16.60 -19.44 30.21
N LYS A 90 15.30 -19.33 29.96
CA LYS A 90 14.34 -20.43 30.13
C LYS A 90 14.65 -21.51 29.08
N ALA A 91 15.43 -22.52 29.46
CA ALA A 91 15.49 -23.77 28.71
C ALA A 91 14.18 -24.54 28.94
N GLN A 92 13.35 -24.70 27.91
CA GLN A 92 12.21 -25.62 27.98
C GLN A 92 12.73 -27.07 27.94
N SER A 93 12.61 -27.80 29.05
CA SER A 93 12.92 -29.24 29.13
C SER A 93 11.63 -30.04 29.20
N ILE A 94 11.41 -30.99 28.27
CA ILE A 94 10.29 -31.94 28.33
C ILE A 94 10.77 -33.32 27.86
N ALA A 95 10.31 -34.36 28.57
CA ALA A 95 10.68 -35.76 28.39
C ALA A 95 9.94 -36.41 27.20
N ALA A 96 10.64 -37.24 26.43
CA ALA A 96 10.11 -37.95 25.26
C ALA A 96 9.61 -39.36 25.62
N ASN A 97 8.52 -39.80 24.97
CA ASN A 97 7.96 -41.15 25.07
C ASN A 97 8.92 -42.22 24.51
N SER A 98 8.69 -43.48 24.89
CA SER A 98 9.69 -44.56 24.87
C SER A 98 9.60 -45.52 23.67
N ILE A 99 10.74 -46.06 23.18
CA ILE A 99 10.79 -47.15 22.17
C ILE A 99 10.40 -48.47 22.82
N THR A 100 9.31 -49.12 22.40
CA THR A 100 9.04 -50.52 22.74
C THR A 100 9.59 -51.46 21.65
N HIS A 101 10.40 -52.44 22.06
CA HIS A 101 10.84 -53.57 21.23
C HIS A 101 9.77 -54.67 21.26
N ASN A 102 9.16 -54.99 20.12
CA ASN A 102 8.59 -56.32 19.90
C ASN A 102 9.67 -57.17 19.21
N ASN A 103 9.98 -58.30 19.84
CA ASN A 103 11.01 -59.22 19.38
C ASN A 103 10.70 -59.78 17.98
N GLU A 104 11.81 -60.09 17.30
CA GLU A 104 11.95 -60.88 16.08
C GLU A 104 11.90 -60.15 14.72
N SER A 105 13.06 -60.19 14.06
CA SER A 105 13.31 -60.02 12.63
C SER A 105 12.63 -58.83 11.94
N ASN A 106 13.17 -57.63 12.13
CA ASN A 106 13.07 -56.61 11.09
C ASN A 106 14.36 -55.77 11.03
N ILE A 107 15.05 -55.90 9.90
CA ILE A 107 16.13 -55.00 9.49
C ILE A 107 15.48 -53.66 9.15
N GLY A 108 15.81 -52.60 9.88
CA GLY A 108 15.52 -51.22 9.48
C GLY A 108 14.19 -50.61 9.97
N THR A 109 13.79 -50.82 11.21
CA THR A 109 12.65 -50.11 11.80
C THR A 109 13.08 -48.76 12.41
N GLU A 110 12.62 -47.66 11.84
CA GLU A 110 12.69 -46.32 12.45
C GLU A 110 11.68 -46.25 13.61
N TYR A 111 12.12 -45.75 14.77
CA TYR A 111 11.23 -45.52 15.91
C TYR A 111 11.11 -44.02 16.16
N ALA A 112 9.92 -43.47 15.92
CA ALA A 112 9.62 -42.08 16.27
C ALA A 112 9.50 -41.96 17.80
N LEU A 113 10.46 -41.30 18.43
CA LEU A 113 10.58 -41.21 19.89
C LEU A 113 9.91 -40.00 20.52
N SER A 114 9.44 -39.05 19.72
CA SER A 114 8.42 -38.12 20.16
C SER A 114 7.85 -37.47 18.89
N PRO A 115 6.53 -37.50 18.66
CA PRO A 115 5.92 -36.75 17.57
C PRO A 115 5.90 -35.23 17.84
N GLU A 116 6.43 -34.76 18.98
CA GLU A 116 6.43 -33.34 19.33
C GLU A 116 7.33 -32.54 18.38
N ILE A 117 6.68 -31.92 17.41
CA ILE A 117 7.27 -30.88 16.56
C ILE A 117 7.54 -29.67 17.48
N LYS A 118 8.80 -29.27 17.60
CA LYS A 118 9.19 -28.05 18.32
C LYS A 118 9.41 -26.90 17.35
N GLU A 119 9.02 -25.69 17.75
CA GLU A 119 9.37 -24.48 17.02
C GLU A 119 10.83 -24.12 17.27
N LEU A 120 11.53 -23.65 16.24
CA LEU A 120 12.91 -23.20 16.31
C LEU A 120 12.97 -21.68 16.23
N TYR A 121 13.73 -21.09 17.15
CA TYR A 121 14.07 -19.67 17.17
C TYR A 121 15.59 -19.54 16.96
N PRO A 122 16.06 -18.70 16.03
CA PRO A 122 17.50 -18.55 15.76
C PRO A 122 18.29 -18.22 17.02
N GLY A 123 19.39 -18.95 17.26
CA GLY A 123 20.28 -18.73 18.39
C GLY A 123 19.78 -19.29 19.73
N GLU A 124 18.56 -19.81 19.82
CA GLU A 124 18.08 -20.47 21.04
C GLU A 124 18.55 -21.92 21.12
N GLN A 125 18.99 -22.32 22.32
CA GLN A 125 19.48 -23.67 22.59
C GLN A 125 18.33 -24.58 23.03
N GLN A 126 18.09 -25.64 22.26
CA GLN A 126 17.08 -26.63 22.54
C GLN A 126 17.69 -27.94 23.03
N LEU A 127 17.18 -28.46 24.14
CA LEU A 127 17.56 -29.75 24.68
C LEU A 127 16.64 -30.86 24.13
N PHE A 128 17.26 -31.88 23.56
CA PHE A 128 16.62 -33.13 23.17
C PHE A 128 17.07 -34.27 24.07
N SER A 129 16.20 -35.23 24.32
CA SER A 129 16.49 -36.43 25.09
C SER A 129 15.81 -37.65 24.46
N VAL A 130 16.54 -38.76 24.34
CA VAL A 130 16.07 -39.99 23.69
C VAL A 130 16.28 -41.19 24.61
N TYR A 131 15.25 -42.00 24.86
CA TYR A 131 15.33 -43.12 25.80
C TYR A 131 14.97 -44.46 25.13
N SER A 132 15.77 -45.51 25.35
CA SER A 132 15.45 -46.88 24.93
C SER A 132 14.69 -47.64 26.03
N HIS A 133 13.49 -48.16 25.78
CA HIS A 133 12.82 -49.07 26.71
C HIS A 133 13.32 -50.49 26.43
N LYS A 134 14.36 -50.94 27.14
CA LYS A 134 14.42 -52.37 27.46
C LYS A 134 13.81 -52.56 28.84
N THR A 135 12.85 -53.46 28.85
CA THR A 135 12.18 -54.03 30.02
C THR A 135 13.19 -54.45 31.09
N GLY A 136 13.04 -53.92 32.30
CA GLY A 136 13.45 -54.62 33.53
C GLY A 136 14.87 -54.39 34.07
N GLU A 137 15.82 -53.86 33.31
CA GLU A 137 17.15 -53.51 33.83
C GLU A 137 17.59 -52.14 33.32
N THR A 138 17.89 -51.25 34.27
CA THR A 138 18.45 -49.92 34.04
C THR A 138 19.92 -50.03 33.66
N ASP A 139 20.22 -50.53 32.47
CA ASP A 139 21.47 -50.19 31.80
C ASP A 139 21.45 -50.58 30.33
N MET A 140 21.55 -49.59 29.45
CA MET A 140 22.06 -49.81 28.09
C MET A 140 22.95 -48.63 27.70
N ALA A 141 24.23 -48.78 28.02
CA ALA A 141 25.36 -47.92 27.70
C ALA A 141 25.75 -47.97 26.20
N LEU A 142 24.79 -48.00 25.27
CA LEU A 142 25.11 -47.87 23.84
C LEU A 142 24.99 -46.39 23.45
N PRO A 143 26.10 -45.72 23.09
CA PRO A 143 26.09 -44.29 22.81
C PRO A 143 25.23 -43.99 21.58
N PHE A 144 24.35 -42.99 21.67
CA PHE A 144 23.66 -42.47 20.49
C PHE A 144 24.64 -41.61 19.69
N LYS A 145 24.72 -41.88 18.39
CA LYS A 145 25.33 -40.93 17.46
C LYS A 145 24.28 -39.91 17.05
N TRP A 146 24.45 -38.67 17.49
CA TRP A 146 23.59 -37.56 17.08
C TRP A 146 23.99 -37.04 15.70
N THR A 147 22.99 -36.76 14.88
CA THR A 147 23.14 -36.19 13.53
C THR A 147 22.02 -35.19 13.27
N VAL A 148 22.28 -34.23 12.39
CA VAL A 148 21.28 -33.28 11.89
C VAL A 148 21.04 -33.60 10.42
N GLU A 149 19.78 -33.57 9.99
CA GLU A 149 19.42 -33.56 8.57
C GLU A 149 18.65 -32.29 8.25
N GLY A 150 19.13 -31.57 7.23
CA GLY A 150 18.73 -30.21 6.90
C GLY A 150 19.85 -29.19 7.17
N ASP A 151 19.70 -27.98 6.64
CA ASP A 151 20.77 -26.98 6.57
C ASP A 151 20.88 -26.05 7.78
N THR A 152 19.92 -26.05 8.71
CA THR A 152 19.79 -24.95 9.68
C THR A 152 20.09 -25.40 11.09
N GLY A 153 21.35 -25.27 11.50
CA GLY A 153 21.76 -25.40 12.90
C GLY A 153 22.85 -26.43 13.15
N LYS A 154 23.32 -26.44 14.39
CA LYS A 154 24.41 -27.32 14.86
C LYS A 154 24.08 -27.95 16.20
N ILE A 155 24.58 -29.16 16.40
CA ILE A 155 24.65 -29.78 17.72
C ILE A 155 25.85 -29.17 18.43
N THR A 156 25.64 -28.55 19.60
CA THR A 156 26.71 -27.89 20.36
C THR A 156 27.31 -28.78 21.43
N GLU A 157 26.48 -29.60 22.06
CA GLU A 157 26.89 -30.54 23.11
C GLU A 157 26.00 -31.78 23.04
N SER A 158 26.58 -32.96 23.24
CA SER A 158 25.82 -34.20 23.34
C SER A 158 26.46 -35.15 24.34
N ASN A 159 25.65 -35.75 25.20
CA ASN A 159 26.02 -36.93 25.99
C ASN A 159 25.05 -38.07 25.65
N ASN A 160 25.43 -39.32 25.97
CA ASN A 160 24.75 -40.57 25.59
C ASN A 160 23.32 -40.42 25.05
N ASN A 161 22.37 -39.93 25.85
CA ASN A 161 20.96 -39.81 25.51
C ASN A 161 20.42 -38.37 25.36
N LYS A 162 21.26 -37.32 25.46
CA LYS A 162 20.85 -35.92 25.33
C LYS A 162 21.72 -35.15 24.34
N ALA A 163 21.11 -34.22 23.61
CA ALA A 163 21.84 -33.28 22.78
C ALA A 163 21.22 -31.89 22.83
N TYR A 164 22.09 -30.89 22.76
CA TYR A 164 21.72 -29.51 22.56
C TYR A 164 21.87 -29.13 21.10
N PHE A 165 20.84 -28.48 20.58
CA PHE A 165 20.76 -28.02 19.20
C PHE A 165 20.50 -26.52 19.18
N ILE A 166 21.20 -25.80 18.31
CA ILE A 166 20.98 -24.37 18.06
C ILE A 166 20.67 -24.21 16.58
N ALA A 167 19.52 -23.64 16.26
CA ALA A 167 19.11 -23.35 14.89
C ALA A 167 19.69 -22.01 14.41
N ASP A 168 20.07 -21.96 13.13
CA ASP A 168 20.52 -20.73 12.46
C ASP A 168 19.35 -19.93 11.84
N LYS A 169 18.20 -20.58 11.61
CA LYS A 169 16.99 -20.00 11.00
C LYS A 169 15.75 -20.45 11.76
N PRO A 170 14.65 -19.67 11.73
CA PRO A 170 13.40 -20.09 12.34
C PRO A 170 12.78 -21.26 11.57
N GLY A 171 11.99 -22.07 12.25
CA GLY A 171 11.38 -23.25 11.64
C GLY A 171 10.77 -24.19 12.66
N THR A 172 10.78 -25.47 12.34
CA THR A 172 10.41 -26.53 13.26
C THR A 172 11.40 -27.68 13.19
N CYS A 173 11.43 -28.51 14.23
CA CYS A 173 12.20 -29.74 14.21
C CYS A 173 11.51 -30.87 14.97
N ASN A 174 11.88 -32.09 14.64
CA ASN A 174 11.59 -33.28 15.42
C ASN A 174 12.83 -34.17 15.54
N VAL A 175 12.82 -35.10 16.49
CA VAL A 175 13.92 -36.07 16.66
C VAL A 175 13.40 -37.47 16.42
N VAL A 176 14.04 -38.17 15.49
CA VAL A 176 13.79 -39.59 15.20
C VAL A 176 15.02 -40.37 15.63
N ALA A 177 14.85 -41.53 16.28
CA ALA A 177 15.97 -42.42 16.52
C ALA A 177 15.75 -43.79 15.88
N SER A 178 16.85 -44.37 15.43
CA SER A 178 16.84 -45.68 14.79
C SER A 178 18.02 -46.52 15.27
N TYR A 179 17.84 -47.84 15.20
CA TYR A 179 18.88 -48.81 15.49
C TYR A 179 19.21 -49.57 14.21
N ASN A 180 20.47 -49.51 13.79
CA ASN A 180 20.89 -50.12 12.52
C ASN A 180 21.54 -51.51 12.69
N GLY A 181 21.33 -52.17 13.83
CA GLY A 181 21.97 -53.44 14.17
C GLY A 181 23.36 -53.32 14.81
N LYS A 182 23.99 -52.13 14.77
CA LYS A 182 25.33 -51.89 15.35
C LYS A 182 25.38 -50.71 16.34
N LYS A 183 24.57 -49.66 16.13
CA LYS A 183 24.52 -48.46 16.97
C LYS A 183 23.16 -47.79 16.90
N TYR A 184 22.86 -46.99 17.92
CA TYR A 184 21.73 -46.06 17.90
C TYR A 184 22.12 -44.76 17.20
N ILE A 185 21.23 -44.25 16.36
CA ILE A 185 21.37 -42.97 15.67
C ILE A 185 20.19 -42.10 16.09
N ALA A 186 20.45 -40.92 16.63
CA ALA A 186 19.43 -39.90 16.87
C ALA A 186 19.59 -38.80 15.80
N LYS A 187 18.50 -38.50 15.11
CA LYS A 187 18.45 -37.60 13.96
C LYS A 187 17.52 -36.45 14.26
N VAL A 188 18.06 -35.24 14.31
CA VAL A 188 17.27 -34.01 14.37
C VAL A 188 16.90 -33.65 12.94
N ASN A 189 15.63 -33.81 12.57
CA ASN A 189 15.16 -33.36 11.26
C ASN A 189 14.61 -31.94 11.42
N VAL A 190 15.12 -31.03 10.59
CA VAL A 190 14.78 -29.62 10.67
C VAL A 190 14.03 -29.19 9.42
N LYS A 191 12.98 -28.39 9.61
CA LYS A 191 12.20 -27.76 8.54
C LYS A 191 12.23 -26.26 8.71
N ILE A 192 12.75 -25.55 7.71
CA ILE A 192 12.84 -24.08 7.73
C ILE A 192 11.43 -23.48 7.67
N LYS A 193 11.19 -22.38 8.40
CA LYS A 193 9.97 -21.60 8.31
C LYS A 193 9.77 -21.15 6.86
N THR A 194 8.58 -21.40 6.32
CA THR A 194 8.20 -20.93 4.99
C THR A 194 7.27 -19.73 5.10
N CYS A 195 7.46 -18.76 4.22
CA CYS A 195 6.69 -17.54 4.10
C CYS A 195 5.94 -17.51 2.76
N GLN A 196 4.83 -16.79 2.73
CA GLN A 196 4.01 -16.60 1.54
C GLN A 196 3.90 -15.13 1.17
N VAL A 197 3.69 -14.87 -0.12
CA VAL A 197 3.32 -13.55 -0.63
C VAL A 197 1.93 -13.58 -1.23
N ASN A 198 1.05 -12.74 -0.72
CA ASN A 198 -0.27 -12.52 -1.27
C ASN A 198 -0.25 -11.24 -2.09
N ILE A 199 -0.54 -11.32 -3.39
CA ILE A 199 -0.51 -10.19 -4.30
C ILE A 199 -1.93 -9.89 -4.74
N THR A 200 -2.41 -8.70 -4.42
CA THR A 200 -3.67 -8.16 -4.94
C THR A 200 -3.35 -7.21 -6.09
N VAL A 201 -3.91 -7.49 -7.27
CA VAL A 201 -3.77 -6.61 -8.44
C VAL A 201 -4.97 -5.67 -8.49
N GLN A 202 -4.69 -4.35 -8.54
CA GLN A 202 -5.68 -3.33 -8.82
C GLN A 202 -5.38 -2.66 -10.16
N GLY A 203 -6.41 -2.44 -10.98
CA GLY A 203 -6.24 -1.99 -12.36
C GLY A 203 -5.96 -3.14 -13.33
N ASN A 204 -5.36 -2.85 -14.48
CA ASN A 204 -5.11 -3.83 -15.54
C ASN A 204 -3.60 -4.10 -15.71
N GLY A 205 -3.23 -5.34 -15.50
CA GLY A 205 -1.86 -5.83 -15.53
C GLY A 205 -1.72 -7.11 -14.73
N LYS A 206 -0.48 -7.57 -14.57
CA LYS A 206 -0.15 -8.78 -13.80
C LYS A 206 1.20 -8.64 -13.11
N VAL A 207 1.48 -9.55 -12.18
CA VAL A 207 2.79 -9.67 -11.53
C VAL A 207 3.41 -11.01 -11.85
N ILE A 208 4.66 -10.98 -12.26
CA ILE A 208 5.49 -12.17 -12.45
C ILE A 208 6.42 -12.30 -11.24
N LYS A 209 6.57 -13.53 -10.74
CA LYS A 209 7.45 -13.89 -9.62
C LYS A 209 8.65 -14.68 -10.13
N TYR A 210 9.85 -14.35 -9.67
CA TYR A 210 11.05 -15.13 -9.93
C TYR A 210 11.91 -15.29 -8.67
N PRO A 211 12.12 -16.52 -8.16
CA PRO A 211 11.52 -17.78 -8.63
C PRO A 211 10.00 -17.81 -8.40
N ASN A 212 9.24 -18.52 -9.23
CA ASN A 212 7.78 -18.63 -9.06
C ASN A 212 7.44 -19.82 -8.14
N LYS A 213 7.27 -19.55 -6.84
CA LYS A 213 6.88 -20.55 -5.84
C LYS A 213 5.57 -20.16 -5.14
N SER A 214 4.93 -21.17 -4.53
CA SER A 214 3.75 -21.00 -3.65
C SER A 214 4.13 -20.64 -2.22
N ALA A 215 5.36 -20.93 -1.79
CA ALA A 215 5.97 -20.53 -0.53
C ALA A 215 7.50 -20.44 -0.70
N TYR A 216 8.13 -19.62 0.13
CA TYR A 216 9.57 -19.34 0.10
C TYR A 216 10.16 -19.59 1.48
N GLU A 217 11.40 -20.05 1.56
CA GLU A 217 12.04 -20.27 2.86
C GLU A 217 12.44 -18.93 3.52
N TYR A 218 12.52 -18.91 4.84
CA TYR A 218 13.05 -17.76 5.57
C TYR A 218 14.44 -17.35 5.06
N GLY A 219 14.56 -16.08 4.69
CA GLY A 219 15.74 -15.47 4.09
C GLY A 219 15.84 -15.60 2.58
N GLU A 220 14.94 -16.33 1.91
CA GLU A 220 14.89 -16.43 0.45
C GLU A 220 14.45 -15.09 -0.17
N THR A 221 15.06 -14.74 -1.31
CA THR A 221 14.71 -13.52 -2.06
C THR A 221 13.89 -13.87 -3.30
N VAL A 222 12.80 -13.13 -3.51
CA VAL A 222 12.00 -13.16 -4.74
C VAL A 222 12.08 -11.81 -5.44
N THR A 223 12.17 -11.86 -6.75
CA THR A 223 11.93 -10.73 -7.64
C THR A 223 10.46 -10.72 -8.05
N LEU A 224 9.78 -9.59 -7.84
CA LEU A 224 8.46 -9.33 -8.41
C LEU A 224 8.59 -8.33 -9.56
N THR A 225 7.98 -8.62 -10.69
CA THR A 225 7.94 -7.74 -11.86
C THR A 225 6.51 -7.40 -12.21
N ALA A 226 6.16 -6.12 -12.16
CA ALA A 226 4.89 -5.59 -12.65
C ALA A 226 4.90 -5.57 -14.18
N VAL A 227 3.85 -6.13 -14.78
CA VAL A 227 3.66 -6.14 -16.23
C VAL A 227 2.31 -5.50 -16.52
N PRO A 228 2.27 -4.19 -16.78
CA PRO A 228 1.04 -3.49 -17.16
C PRO A 228 0.49 -4.03 -18.48
N ASP A 229 -0.83 -4.05 -18.62
CA ASP A 229 -1.48 -4.29 -19.91
C ASP A 229 -1.33 -3.08 -20.85
N SER A 230 -1.62 -3.27 -22.14
CA SER A 230 -1.55 -2.19 -23.13
C SER A 230 -2.38 -0.97 -22.70
N GLY A 231 -1.77 0.21 -22.69
CA GLY A 231 -2.40 1.46 -22.25
C GLY A 231 -2.41 1.67 -20.73
N TYR A 232 -1.81 0.78 -19.95
CA TYR A 232 -1.64 0.92 -18.51
C TYR A 232 -0.16 1.02 -18.13
N GLY A 233 0.10 1.63 -16.98
CA GLY A 233 1.42 1.76 -16.37
C GLY A 233 1.35 1.44 -14.89
N LEU A 234 2.49 1.09 -14.30
CA LEU A 234 2.61 0.89 -12.86
C LEU A 234 2.47 2.25 -12.14
N PHE A 235 1.55 2.31 -11.19
CA PHE A 235 1.41 3.44 -10.27
C PHE A 235 2.23 3.21 -9.00
N SER A 236 2.02 2.09 -8.31
CA SER A 236 2.69 1.81 -7.04
C SER A 236 2.66 0.35 -6.64
N TRP A 237 3.65 -0.04 -5.83
CA TRP A 237 3.60 -1.19 -4.95
C TRP A 237 3.29 -0.70 -3.53
N VAL A 238 2.36 -1.34 -2.84
CA VAL A 238 2.02 -1.03 -1.45
C VAL A 238 2.11 -2.30 -0.63
N PHE A 239 3.11 -2.35 0.24
CA PHE A 239 3.25 -3.39 1.25
C PHE A 239 2.31 -3.07 2.41
N GLN A 240 1.47 -4.03 2.80
CA GLN A 240 0.59 -3.86 3.94
C GLN A 240 1.31 -4.18 5.27
N LYS A 241 2.34 -5.03 5.21
CA LYS A 241 3.14 -5.46 6.37
C LYS A 241 4.60 -5.75 5.95
N PRO A 242 5.59 -5.03 6.51
CA PRO A 242 5.46 -3.72 7.14
C PRO A 242 4.95 -2.68 6.13
N PHE A 243 4.21 -1.66 6.60
CA PHE A 243 3.61 -0.67 5.70
C PHE A 243 4.67 0.23 5.05
N HIS A 244 4.86 0.09 3.75
CA HIS A 244 5.70 0.98 2.93
C HIS A 244 5.31 0.87 1.44
N SER A 245 5.83 1.78 0.62
CA SER A 245 5.63 1.77 -0.82
C SER A 245 6.94 1.79 -1.57
N GLU A 246 7.01 1.02 -2.66
CA GLU A 246 8.18 0.99 -3.53
C GLU A 246 7.84 1.47 -4.94
N LYS A 247 8.86 2.01 -5.62
CA LYS A 247 8.81 2.47 -7.02
C LYS A 247 9.72 1.60 -7.87
N GLY A 248 9.30 1.35 -9.10
CA GLY A 248 10.05 0.56 -10.08
C GLY A 248 9.21 -0.61 -10.60
N GLU A 249 9.39 -0.94 -11.88
CA GLU A 249 8.71 -2.07 -12.52
C GLU A 249 9.09 -3.42 -11.88
N GLN A 250 10.23 -3.46 -11.20
CA GLN A 250 10.73 -4.64 -10.52
C GLN A 250 11.16 -4.31 -9.09
N ILE A 251 10.77 -5.15 -8.15
CA ILE A 251 11.13 -5.06 -6.73
C ILE A 251 11.69 -6.40 -6.25
N GLN A 252 12.57 -6.37 -5.25
CA GLN A 252 13.14 -7.57 -4.64
C GLN A 252 12.73 -7.64 -3.17
N ILE A 253 12.23 -8.80 -2.76
CA ILE A 253 11.74 -9.03 -1.40
C ILE A 253 12.51 -10.18 -0.80
N LYS A 254 13.11 -9.96 0.36
CA LYS A 254 13.68 -11.02 1.19
C LYS A 254 12.63 -11.44 2.23
N PHE A 255 12.22 -12.69 2.20
CA PHE A 255 11.14 -13.18 3.07
C PHE A 255 11.64 -13.45 4.48
N GLU A 256 11.10 -12.70 5.44
CA GLU A 256 11.32 -12.96 6.87
C GLU A 256 9.97 -13.29 7.58
N GLU A 257 8.87 -12.90 6.94
CA GLU A 257 7.50 -13.16 7.32
C GLU A 257 6.57 -13.22 6.09
N ASN A 258 5.29 -13.53 6.30
CA ASN A 258 4.30 -13.46 5.23
C ASN A 258 4.07 -12.00 4.82
N THR A 259 3.98 -11.75 3.52
CA THR A 259 3.88 -10.40 2.97
C THR A 259 2.62 -10.24 2.13
N ASP A 260 1.82 -9.21 2.44
CA ASP A 260 0.64 -8.84 1.65
C ASP A 260 0.94 -7.57 0.86
N ILE A 261 0.77 -7.63 -0.47
CA ILE A 261 1.15 -6.55 -1.39
C ILE A 261 -0.04 -6.20 -2.28
N ILE A 262 -0.30 -4.91 -2.44
CA ILE A 262 -1.18 -4.38 -3.47
C ILE A 262 -0.32 -3.78 -4.57
N VAL A 263 -0.52 -4.22 -5.80
CA VAL A 263 0.07 -3.60 -6.99
C VAL A 263 -1.01 -2.81 -7.72
N ASN A 264 -0.73 -1.54 -7.98
CA ASN A 264 -1.68 -0.63 -8.59
C ASN A 264 -1.25 -0.27 -10.01
N PHE A 265 -2.08 -0.61 -10.99
CA PHE A 265 -1.95 -0.19 -12.37
C PHE A 265 -2.96 0.91 -12.69
N SER A 266 -2.56 1.88 -13.50
CA SER A 266 -3.42 2.97 -13.91
C SER A 266 -3.19 3.32 -15.38
N HIS A 267 -4.23 3.85 -16.03
CA HIS A 267 -4.19 4.14 -17.45
C HIS A 267 -3.12 5.19 -17.76
N VAL A 268 -2.32 4.98 -18.81
CA VAL A 268 -1.29 5.92 -19.23
C VAL A 268 -1.95 7.15 -19.84
N VAL A 269 -1.54 8.33 -19.39
CA VAL A 269 -1.98 9.61 -19.95
C VAL A 269 -1.04 9.96 -21.11
N SER A 270 -1.59 9.95 -22.31
CA SER A 270 -0.87 10.40 -23.51
C SER A 270 -1.05 11.90 -23.71
N PHE A 271 0.05 12.60 -23.95
CA PHE A 271 0.06 14.03 -24.24
C PHE A 271 0.59 14.26 -25.65
N SER A 272 -0.25 14.81 -26.53
CA SER A 272 0.15 15.18 -27.88
C SER A 272 0.99 16.46 -27.89
N ASP A 273 0.73 17.38 -26.95
CA ASP A 273 1.49 18.61 -26.78
C ASP A 273 2.58 18.43 -25.71
N LYS A 274 3.85 18.59 -26.11
CA LYS A 274 5.00 18.42 -25.21
C LYS A 274 5.16 19.56 -24.21
N ILE A 275 4.65 20.75 -24.52
CA ILE A 275 4.61 21.86 -23.58
C ILE A 275 3.58 21.55 -22.49
N PHE A 276 2.40 21.06 -22.88
CA PHE A 276 1.39 20.62 -21.92
C PHE A 276 1.93 19.51 -21.01
N GLU A 277 2.52 18.45 -21.59
CA GLU A 277 3.17 17.38 -20.83
C GLU A 277 4.20 17.93 -19.84
N SER A 278 5.10 18.81 -20.30
CA SER A 278 6.16 19.39 -19.47
C SER A 278 5.60 20.20 -18.29
N LYS A 279 4.51 20.95 -18.52
CA LYS A 279 3.84 21.71 -17.45
C LYS A 279 3.22 20.77 -16.42
N ILE A 280 2.54 19.71 -16.88
CA ILE A 280 1.97 18.70 -15.98
C ILE A 280 3.07 18.01 -15.17
N ARG A 281 4.18 17.59 -15.79
CA ARG A 281 5.33 17.00 -15.09
C ARG A 281 5.84 17.85 -13.94
N LYS A 282 5.87 19.18 -14.11
CA LYS A 282 6.27 20.11 -13.05
C LYS A 282 5.23 20.17 -11.92
N ILE A 283 3.94 20.13 -12.25
CA ILE A 283 2.85 20.16 -11.26
C ILE A 283 2.87 18.89 -10.39
N ILE A 284 3.10 17.72 -11.00
CA ILE A 284 3.08 16.43 -10.29
C ILE A 284 4.46 15.99 -9.78
N ASP A 285 5.48 16.84 -9.91
CA ASP A 285 6.88 16.55 -9.56
C ASP A 285 7.40 15.21 -10.13
N LYS A 286 7.16 14.98 -11.43
CA LYS A 286 7.50 13.72 -12.13
C LYS A 286 8.25 14.01 -13.44
N PRO A 287 9.57 14.30 -13.37
CA PRO A 287 10.33 14.73 -14.54
C PRO A 287 10.49 13.64 -15.61
N THR A 288 10.45 12.36 -15.23
CA THR A 288 10.70 11.22 -16.11
C THR A 288 9.66 10.12 -15.94
N GLY A 289 9.66 9.15 -16.85
CA GLY A 289 8.75 7.99 -16.82
C GLY A 289 7.34 8.31 -17.31
N GLN A 290 6.49 7.27 -17.34
CA GLN A 290 5.10 7.40 -17.75
C GLN A 290 4.29 8.23 -16.74
N ILE A 291 3.37 9.05 -17.24
CA ILE A 291 2.33 9.67 -16.44
C ILE A 291 1.10 8.78 -16.56
N VAL A 292 0.53 8.38 -15.44
CA VAL A 292 -0.70 7.59 -15.36
C VAL A 292 -1.83 8.43 -14.78
N ALA A 293 -3.08 8.02 -14.99
CA ALA A 293 -4.26 8.78 -14.60
C ALA A 293 -4.29 9.06 -13.08
N HIS A 294 -3.75 8.14 -12.28
CA HIS A 294 -3.57 8.36 -10.84
C HIS A 294 -2.63 9.53 -10.51
N ASP A 295 -1.59 9.79 -11.31
CA ASP A 295 -0.66 10.90 -11.06
C ASP A 295 -1.36 12.27 -11.18
N VAL A 296 -2.35 12.38 -12.07
CA VAL A 296 -3.10 13.62 -12.34
C VAL A 296 -4.44 13.69 -11.60
N HIS A 297 -4.81 12.63 -10.88
CA HIS A 297 -6.10 12.53 -10.20
C HIS A 297 -6.24 13.51 -9.02
N THR A 298 -5.13 14.04 -8.49
CA THR A 298 -5.14 15.00 -7.38
C THR A 298 -5.24 16.45 -7.85
N ILE A 299 -5.14 16.71 -9.15
CA ILE A 299 -5.19 18.07 -9.71
C ILE A 299 -6.65 18.53 -9.74
N ASN A 300 -7.03 19.39 -8.80
CA ASN A 300 -8.35 20.03 -8.73
C ASN A 300 -8.43 21.38 -9.45
N SER A 301 -7.28 22.05 -9.63
CA SER A 301 -7.18 23.33 -10.32
C SER A 301 -5.95 23.35 -11.22
N LEU A 302 -6.12 23.87 -12.43
CA LEU A 302 -5.06 23.96 -13.43
C LEU A 302 -4.95 25.38 -13.96
N ASP A 303 -3.85 26.05 -13.67
CA ASP A 303 -3.53 27.36 -14.26
C ASP A 303 -2.32 27.24 -15.18
N LEU A 304 -2.58 27.37 -16.49
CA LEU A 304 -1.59 27.30 -17.56
C LEU A 304 -1.79 28.45 -18.54
N GLU A 305 -2.23 29.61 -18.05
CA GLU A 305 -2.35 30.82 -18.87
C GLU A 305 -1.04 31.13 -19.61
N GLY A 306 -1.12 31.58 -20.87
CA GLY A 306 0.03 32.11 -21.59
C GLY A 306 1.14 31.08 -21.88
N SER A 307 0.83 29.79 -21.78
CA SER A 307 1.83 28.71 -21.85
C SER A 307 2.14 28.22 -23.26
N ASN A 308 1.56 28.82 -24.30
CA ASN A 308 1.75 28.42 -25.70
C ASN A 308 1.29 26.98 -26.01
N ILE A 309 0.29 26.48 -25.28
CA ILE A 309 -0.28 25.15 -25.49
C ILE A 309 -1.18 25.16 -26.72
N THR A 310 -1.14 24.09 -27.51
CA THR A 310 -1.92 23.93 -28.75
C THR A 310 -2.94 22.80 -28.70
N ASN A 311 -2.64 21.74 -27.94
CA ASN A 311 -3.43 20.52 -27.91
C ASN A 311 -3.57 20.02 -26.47
N LEU A 312 -4.81 19.77 -26.03
CA LEU A 312 -5.13 19.35 -24.67
C LEU A 312 -5.32 17.84 -24.50
N GLU A 313 -4.92 17.01 -25.47
CA GLU A 313 -4.93 15.54 -25.34
C GLU A 313 -4.24 15.12 -24.03
N GLY A 314 -4.90 14.26 -23.25
CA GLY A 314 -4.52 13.89 -21.90
C GLY A 314 -5.37 14.55 -20.80
N LEU A 315 -5.99 15.70 -21.07
CA LEU A 315 -6.81 16.43 -20.09
C LEU A 315 -8.04 15.64 -19.63
N GLN A 316 -8.57 14.72 -20.44
CA GLN A 316 -9.73 13.88 -20.11
C GLN A 316 -9.53 12.97 -18.88
N TYR A 317 -8.28 12.77 -18.44
CA TYR A 317 -7.94 11.93 -17.28
C TYR A 317 -7.90 12.70 -15.95
N PHE A 318 -8.10 14.02 -15.96
CA PHE A 318 -8.02 14.88 -14.77
C PHE A 318 -9.35 14.85 -14.00
N LEU A 319 -9.77 13.66 -13.55
CA LEU A 319 -11.13 13.40 -13.09
C LEU A 319 -11.59 14.25 -11.89
N SER A 320 -10.64 14.80 -11.13
CA SER A 320 -10.89 15.67 -9.97
C SER A 320 -10.86 17.16 -10.30
N LEU A 321 -10.65 17.54 -11.57
CA LEU A 321 -10.52 18.93 -11.97
C LEU A 321 -11.84 19.68 -11.82
N GLU A 322 -11.82 20.74 -11.01
CA GLU A 322 -12.95 21.61 -10.73
C GLU A 322 -12.86 22.94 -11.48
N GLY A 323 -11.64 23.41 -11.74
CA GLY A 323 -11.38 24.69 -12.40
C GLY A 323 -10.14 24.67 -13.28
N MET A 324 -10.21 25.32 -14.44
CA MET A 324 -9.04 25.51 -15.31
C MET A 324 -8.96 26.92 -15.89
N ASN A 325 -7.76 27.51 -15.84
CA ASN A 325 -7.37 28.71 -16.57
C ASN A 325 -6.38 28.32 -17.67
N LEU A 326 -6.87 28.33 -18.91
CA LEU A 326 -6.13 28.01 -20.13
C LEU A 326 -6.15 29.20 -21.10
N ARG A 327 -6.41 30.40 -20.57
CA ARG A 327 -6.47 31.65 -21.32
C ARG A 327 -5.15 31.95 -22.04
N ASN A 328 -5.21 32.72 -23.12
CA ASN A 328 -4.01 33.25 -23.81
C ASN A 328 -3.06 32.14 -24.30
N ASN A 329 -3.60 31.02 -24.80
CA ASN A 329 -2.82 29.95 -25.41
C ASN A 329 -3.07 29.89 -26.93
N ASN A 330 -2.64 28.81 -27.58
CA ASN A 330 -2.85 28.56 -29.00
C ASN A 330 -3.73 27.31 -29.22
N ILE A 331 -4.61 27.00 -28.27
CA ILE A 331 -5.37 25.75 -28.23
C ILE A 331 -6.31 25.70 -29.43
N ASN A 332 -6.17 24.66 -30.25
CA ASN A 332 -7.05 24.36 -31.38
C ASN A 332 -7.69 22.96 -31.28
N TYR A 333 -7.21 22.13 -30.34
CA TYR A 333 -7.75 20.81 -30.07
C TYR A 333 -8.03 20.62 -28.57
N VAL A 334 -9.27 20.23 -28.27
CA VAL A 334 -9.74 19.87 -26.93
C VAL A 334 -10.26 18.43 -27.02
N PRO A 335 -9.75 17.47 -26.23
CA PRO A 335 -10.27 16.10 -26.23
C PRO A 335 -11.66 16.04 -25.61
N ASN A 336 -12.39 14.94 -25.78
CA ASN A 336 -13.70 14.78 -25.14
C ASN A 336 -13.59 14.86 -23.61
N LEU A 337 -14.17 15.90 -23.00
CA LEU A 337 -14.10 16.16 -21.56
C LEU A 337 -15.29 15.63 -20.76
N SER A 338 -16.12 14.74 -21.35
CA SER A 338 -17.32 14.20 -20.68
C SER A 338 -17.05 13.47 -19.35
N SER A 339 -15.81 13.03 -19.12
CA SER A 339 -15.35 12.41 -17.87
C SER A 339 -15.14 13.41 -16.74
N LEU A 340 -14.96 14.70 -17.04
CA LEU A 340 -14.67 15.76 -16.07
C LEU A 340 -15.93 16.24 -15.36
N LYS A 341 -16.52 15.34 -14.57
CA LYS A 341 -17.82 15.54 -13.90
C LYS A 341 -17.80 16.63 -12.82
N LEU A 342 -16.63 17.01 -12.33
CA LEU A 342 -16.47 18.03 -11.30
C LEU A 342 -16.13 19.42 -11.88
N LEU A 343 -15.85 19.51 -13.18
CA LEU A 343 -15.42 20.76 -13.81
C LEU A 343 -16.56 21.79 -13.78
N SER A 344 -16.35 22.84 -13.01
CA SER A 344 -17.30 23.92 -12.76
C SER A 344 -16.89 25.24 -13.44
N THR A 345 -15.60 25.43 -13.66
CA THR A 345 -15.03 26.65 -14.23
C THR A 345 -14.01 26.32 -15.31
N ALA A 346 -14.17 26.94 -16.48
CA ALA A 346 -13.24 26.80 -17.59
C ALA A 346 -13.04 28.15 -18.28
N ASP A 347 -11.84 28.72 -18.16
CA ASP A 347 -11.41 29.82 -19.01
C ASP A 347 -10.55 29.29 -20.15
N LEU A 348 -11.13 29.30 -21.35
CA LEU A 348 -10.50 28.94 -22.63
C LEU A 348 -10.43 30.17 -23.56
N SER A 349 -10.54 31.38 -23.01
CA SER A 349 -10.57 32.62 -23.79
C SER A 349 -9.23 32.93 -24.45
N ASN A 350 -9.27 33.66 -25.56
CA ASN A 350 -8.10 34.00 -26.37
C ASN A 350 -7.27 32.76 -26.78
N ASN A 351 -7.90 31.89 -27.56
CA ASN A 351 -7.34 30.66 -28.11
C ASN A 351 -7.71 30.54 -29.60
N LYS A 352 -7.61 29.33 -30.19
CA LYS A 352 -7.90 29.04 -31.61
C LYS A 352 -8.95 27.93 -31.74
N ILE A 353 -9.87 27.82 -30.78
CA ILE A 353 -10.89 26.77 -30.75
C ILE A 353 -11.96 27.09 -31.79
N GLU A 354 -12.31 26.08 -32.60
CA GLU A 354 -13.37 26.17 -33.61
C GLU A 354 -14.54 25.22 -33.29
N ASN A 355 -14.23 24.03 -32.76
CA ASN A 355 -15.19 22.97 -32.49
C ASN A 355 -15.44 22.81 -30.98
N LEU A 356 -16.72 22.81 -30.59
CA LEU A 356 -17.16 22.69 -29.20
C LEU A 356 -17.75 21.32 -28.84
N SER A 357 -17.74 20.33 -29.75
CA SER A 357 -18.31 18.99 -29.52
C SER A 357 -17.75 18.33 -28.26
N SER A 358 -16.45 18.53 -28.00
CA SER A 358 -15.73 18.06 -26.82
C SER A 358 -16.24 18.60 -25.48
N LEU A 359 -16.99 19.71 -25.50
CA LEU A 359 -17.54 20.37 -24.31
C LEU A 359 -19.02 20.04 -24.08
N ALA A 360 -19.69 19.35 -25.01
CA ALA A 360 -21.14 19.18 -25.03
C ALA A 360 -21.74 18.52 -23.78
N ASN A 361 -20.93 17.76 -23.04
CA ASN A 361 -21.35 16.94 -21.90
C ASN A 361 -20.79 17.41 -20.55
N LEU A 362 -20.29 18.64 -20.46
CA LEU A 362 -19.82 19.23 -19.20
C LEU A 362 -20.98 19.66 -18.30
N LYS A 363 -21.75 18.70 -17.79
CA LYS A 363 -23.02 18.95 -17.08
C LYS A 363 -22.87 19.81 -15.82
N SER A 364 -21.69 19.85 -15.21
CA SER A 364 -21.43 20.59 -13.97
C SER A 364 -20.86 22.00 -14.20
N ILE A 365 -20.63 22.39 -15.46
CA ILE A 365 -20.01 23.68 -15.77
C ILE A 365 -20.94 24.84 -15.42
N LYS A 366 -20.41 25.83 -14.71
CA LYS A 366 -21.11 27.05 -14.30
C LYS A 366 -20.53 28.29 -14.97
N PHE A 367 -19.21 28.33 -15.14
CA PHE A 367 -18.51 29.47 -15.71
C PHE A 367 -17.68 29.00 -16.90
N LEU A 368 -18.08 29.43 -18.10
CA LEU A 368 -17.42 29.04 -19.34
C LEU A 368 -17.05 30.29 -20.15
N TYR A 369 -15.75 30.53 -20.28
CA TYR A 369 -15.21 31.65 -21.04
C TYR A 369 -14.56 31.13 -22.32
N LEU A 370 -15.16 31.47 -23.46
CA LEU A 370 -14.77 31.06 -24.80
C LEU A 370 -14.59 32.26 -25.74
N ASN A 371 -14.64 33.48 -25.20
CA ASN A 371 -14.47 34.71 -25.97
C ASN A 371 -13.08 34.78 -26.63
N ARG A 372 -12.99 35.43 -27.79
CA ARG A 372 -11.78 35.52 -28.62
C ARG A 372 -11.26 34.15 -29.04
N ASN A 373 -12.13 33.35 -29.65
CA ASN A 373 -11.78 32.10 -30.33
C ASN A 373 -12.21 32.20 -31.80
N LYS A 374 -12.39 31.07 -32.49
CA LYS A 374 -12.83 30.98 -33.89
C LYS A 374 -14.13 30.17 -34.02
N ILE A 375 -14.96 30.21 -32.99
CA ILE A 375 -16.19 29.42 -32.90
C ILE A 375 -17.23 29.98 -33.87
N ARG A 376 -17.91 29.09 -34.59
CA ARG A 376 -19.04 29.42 -35.47
C ARG A 376 -20.34 28.77 -35.01
N ASP A 377 -20.25 27.51 -34.58
CA ASP A 377 -21.39 26.72 -34.10
C ASP A 377 -21.33 26.52 -32.58
N ILE A 378 -22.39 26.98 -31.89
CA ILE A 378 -22.57 26.80 -30.44
C ILE A 378 -23.65 25.76 -30.10
N SER A 379 -24.19 25.04 -31.08
CA SER A 379 -25.13 23.94 -30.86
C SER A 379 -24.68 22.89 -29.86
N PRO A 380 -23.37 22.57 -29.71
CA PRO A 380 -22.92 21.64 -28.67
C PRO A 380 -23.20 22.13 -27.24
N LEU A 381 -23.35 23.43 -27.01
CA LEU A 381 -23.57 24.02 -25.69
C LEU A 381 -25.04 23.98 -25.26
N LYS A 382 -25.97 23.55 -26.12
CA LYS A 382 -27.44 23.65 -25.89
C LYS A 382 -27.92 22.99 -24.59
N ASN A 383 -27.23 21.95 -24.12
CA ASN A 383 -27.63 21.17 -22.95
C ASN A 383 -26.93 21.60 -21.64
N LEU A 384 -26.06 22.61 -21.68
CA LEU A 384 -25.29 23.10 -20.52
C LEU A 384 -26.14 24.05 -19.63
N SER A 385 -27.29 23.55 -19.18
CA SER A 385 -28.32 24.34 -18.49
C SER A 385 -27.95 24.81 -17.07
N THR A 386 -26.76 24.42 -16.58
CA THR A 386 -26.14 24.80 -15.31
C THR A 386 -25.28 26.07 -15.41
N LEU A 387 -25.06 26.59 -16.62
CA LEU A 387 -24.28 27.81 -16.84
C LEU A 387 -24.88 29.03 -16.13
N GLU A 388 -24.02 29.73 -15.40
CA GLU A 388 -24.27 31.02 -14.76
C GLU A 388 -23.49 32.14 -15.48
N ALA A 389 -22.37 31.83 -16.11
CA ALA A 389 -21.63 32.75 -16.98
C ALA A 389 -21.20 32.08 -18.28
N LEU A 390 -21.48 32.72 -19.41
CA LEU A 390 -21.07 32.27 -20.73
C LEU A 390 -20.55 33.46 -21.53
N HIS A 391 -19.25 33.46 -21.84
CA HIS A 391 -18.63 34.51 -22.65
C HIS A 391 -18.22 33.93 -24.00
N LEU A 392 -18.71 34.52 -25.08
CA LEU A 392 -18.57 34.10 -26.47
C LEU A 392 -18.17 35.26 -27.40
N GLY A 393 -18.00 36.48 -26.89
CA GLY A 393 -17.67 37.65 -27.69
C GLY A 393 -16.35 37.51 -28.45
N GLY A 394 -16.25 38.14 -29.62
CA GLY A 394 -15.05 38.03 -30.47
C GLY A 394 -14.85 36.64 -31.08
N ASN A 395 -15.94 35.90 -31.32
CA ASN A 395 -15.99 34.72 -32.17
C ASN A 395 -16.70 35.04 -33.51
N GLU A 396 -16.87 34.03 -34.35
CA GLU A 396 -17.53 34.12 -35.67
C GLU A 396 -18.98 33.57 -35.62
N ILE A 397 -19.68 33.82 -34.50
CA ILE A 397 -21.04 33.31 -34.25
C ILE A 397 -22.08 34.27 -34.81
N THR A 398 -23.00 33.75 -35.62
CA THR A 398 -24.14 34.51 -36.18
C THR A 398 -25.48 34.13 -35.59
N ASP A 399 -25.60 32.94 -34.98
CA ASP A 399 -26.84 32.45 -34.36
C ASP A 399 -26.58 32.04 -32.90
N TYR A 400 -27.22 32.78 -31.98
CA TYR A 400 -27.15 32.51 -30.55
C TYR A 400 -28.34 31.67 -30.03
N SER A 401 -29.33 31.37 -30.87
CA SER A 401 -30.53 30.62 -30.49
C SER A 401 -30.28 29.25 -29.84
N PRO A 402 -29.19 28.50 -30.13
CA PRO A 402 -28.98 27.19 -29.51
C PRO A 402 -28.82 27.22 -27.99
N VAL A 403 -28.46 28.37 -27.42
CA VAL A 403 -28.26 28.54 -25.96
C VAL A 403 -29.37 29.36 -25.30
N SER A 404 -30.47 29.63 -26.03
CA SER A 404 -31.62 30.42 -25.55
C SER A 404 -32.34 29.82 -24.35
N GLY A 405 -32.33 28.49 -24.22
CA GLY A 405 -33.01 27.75 -23.14
C GLY A 405 -32.52 28.07 -21.72
N TYR A 406 -31.41 28.79 -21.57
CA TYR A 406 -30.87 29.19 -20.27
C TYR A 406 -30.42 30.66 -20.19
N TYR A 407 -30.86 31.52 -21.12
CA TYR A 407 -30.54 32.95 -21.11
C TYR A 407 -30.90 33.67 -19.79
N SER A 408 -32.04 33.32 -19.18
CA SER A 408 -32.51 33.91 -17.93
C SER A 408 -31.69 33.49 -16.71
N LYS A 409 -30.90 32.41 -16.82
CA LYS A 409 -30.03 31.91 -15.75
C LYS A 409 -28.62 32.53 -15.80
N LEU A 410 -28.22 33.08 -16.96
CA LEU A 410 -26.92 33.72 -17.13
C LEU A 410 -26.85 35.03 -16.34
N LYS A 411 -26.05 35.02 -15.28
CA LYS A 411 -25.67 36.19 -14.49
C LYS A 411 -24.64 37.06 -15.21
N SER A 412 -23.84 36.46 -16.10
CA SER A 412 -22.84 37.18 -16.89
C SER A 412 -22.76 36.65 -18.33
N LYS A 413 -22.71 37.56 -19.30
CA LYS A 413 -22.53 37.28 -20.73
C LYS A 413 -21.93 38.50 -21.42
N ASP A 414 -21.23 38.28 -22.53
CA ASP A 414 -20.58 39.33 -23.33
C ASP A 414 -21.09 39.39 -24.78
N PHE A 415 -22.20 38.71 -25.07
CA PHE A 415 -22.90 38.75 -26.34
C PHE A 415 -24.33 39.30 -26.16
N ALA A 416 -24.87 39.89 -27.22
CA ALA A 416 -26.25 40.36 -27.22
C ALA A 416 -27.20 39.18 -27.38
N ILE A 417 -28.25 39.14 -26.55
CA ILE A 417 -29.39 38.25 -26.79
C ILE A 417 -30.24 38.92 -27.87
N PRO A 418 -30.56 38.21 -28.97
CA PRO A 418 -31.44 38.73 -30.04
C PRO A 418 -32.81 39.20 -29.55
#